data_AF-A0A5E3WCD9-F1
#
_entry.id   AF-A0A5E3WCD9-F1
#
_cell.length_a   1.000
_cell.length_b   1.000
_cell.length_c   1.000
_cell.angle_alpha   90.00
_cell.angle_beta   90.00
_cell.angle_gamma   90.00
#
_symmetry.space_group_name_H-M   'P 1'
#
loop_
_entity.id
_entity.type
_entity.pdbx_description
1 polymer ?
#
loop_
_entity_poly.entity_id
_entity_poly.type
_entity_poly.pdbx_seq_one_letter_code
_entity_poly.pdbx_strand_id
1 'polypeptide(L)'
;MQSQIVAQAIQFANEGILSAKSLYMTAVGQTAAESPADDMELMLGYMQQLPPALRDPIWFEMTAKYSPQLAEYWRTDESGPMPPAARVLNSASYTPYFVRFLRTPAGAGLAALHTKRVAQFADDLTKEANPDRVAETNQFLATLLLVQGTDDVDAADKDALLPKLKTWRSMSKFRGRLASEASDRVISLLTNDRVPEMQMVRTMLLRSLDECGAPGCQVISGLQRCGRCKTTGYCDQAHQKAAWSKHKKLCFETNFDAINVPAIEAGPSGQAESAVEPELSIEADPSNDADL
;
A
#
# COMPACT_ATOMS: atom_id res chain seq x y z
N MET A 1 17.62 1.95 -22.88
CA MET A 1 16.26 1.81 -22.35
C MET A 1 16.17 2.19 -20.87
N GLN A 2 16.86 1.51 -19.94
CA GLN A 2 16.74 1.82 -18.51
C GLN A 2 17.13 3.26 -18.13
N SER A 3 18.17 3.83 -18.75
CA SER A 3 18.55 5.23 -18.55
C SER A 3 17.46 6.23 -18.99
N GLN A 4 16.68 5.91 -20.02
CA GLN A 4 15.59 6.75 -20.50
C GLN A 4 14.41 6.73 -19.53
N ILE A 5 14.08 5.55 -18.98
CA ILE A 5 13.00 5.41 -17.98
C ILE A 5 13.33 6.21 -16.71
N VAL A 6 14.57 6.12 -16.22
CA VAL A 6 15.03 6.90 -15.05
C VAL A 6 14.97 8.41 -15.33
N ALA A 7 15.42 8.85 -16.50
CA ALA A 7 15.36 10.26 -16.89
C ALA A 7 13.90 10.78 -16.95
N GLN A 8 13.00 9.97 -17.50
CA GLN A 8 11.57 10.28 -17.56
C GLN A 8 10.94 10.35 -16.15
N ALA A 9 11.26 9.40 -15.27
CA ALA A 9 10.79 9.42 -13.88
C ALA A 9 11.23 10.71 -13.16
N ILE A 10 12.50 11.11 -13.33
CA ILE A 10 13.05 12.35 -12.76
C ILE A 10 12.32 13.57 -13.33
N GLN A 11 12.06 13.59 -14.64
CA GLN A 11 11.29 14.65 -15.28
C GLN A 11 9.88 14.77 -14.68
N PHE A 12 9.15 13.65 -14.57
CA PHE A 12 7.82 13.63 -13.96
C PHE A 12 7.81 14.10 -12.50
N ALA A 13 8.83 13.76 -11.73
CA ALA A 13 8.97 14.26 -10.35
C ALA A 13 9.21 15.78 -10.32
N ASN A 14 10.08 16.30 -11.19
CA ASN A 14 10.37 17.73 -11.27
C ASN A 14 9.16 18.56 -11.76
N GLU A 15 8.33 17.99 -12.64
CA GLU A 15 7.11 18.61 -13.15
C GLU A 15 5.91 18.46 -12.18
N GLY A 16 6.07 17.73 -11.06
CA GLY A 16 5.01 17.50 -10.08
C GLY A 16 3.97 16.45 -10.50
N ILE A 17 4.13 15.85 -11.68
CA ILE A 17 3.32 14.71 -12.16
C ILE A 17 3.48 13.53 -11.21
N LEU A 18 4.71 13.28 -10.75
CA LEU A 18 5.01 12.27 -9.74
C LEU A 18 5.24 12.96 -8.38
N SER A 19 4.18 13.07 -7.59
CA SER A 19 4.16 13.77 -6.30
C SER A 19 3.30 13.02 -5.29
N ALA A 20 3.41 13.43 -4.01
CA ALA A 20 2.60 12.85 -2.95
C ALA A 20 1.09 13.01 -3.21
N LYS A 21 0.70 14.18 -3.75
CA LYS A 21 -0.70 14.47 -4.08
C LYS A 21 -1.16 13.63 -5.27
N SER A 22 -0.39 13.53 -6.35
CA SER A 22 -0.83 12.74 -7.51
C SER A 22 -0.97 11.27 -7.16
N LEU A 23 -0.04 10.69 -6.38
CA LEU A 23 -0.17 9.31 -5.87
C LEU A 23 -1.46 9.11 -5.09
N TYR A 24 -1.82 10.05 -4.21
CA TYR A 24 -3.10 9.99 -3.50
C TYR A 24 -4.30 10.07 -4.45
N MET A 25 -4.35 11.06 -5.33
CA MET A 25 -5.47 11.27 -6.25
C MET A 25 -5.72 10.06 -7.16
N THR A 26 -4.65 9.46 -7.69
CA THR A 26 -4.75 8.24 -8.50
C THR A 26 -5.25 7.05 -7.68
N ALA A 27 -4.79 6.92 -6.42
CA ALA A 27 -5.21 5.82 -5.55
C ALA A 27 -6.70 5.85 -5.18
N VAL A 28 -7.31 7.03 -5.16
CA VAL A 28 -8.73 7.22 -4.86
C VAL A 28 -9.59 7.41 -6.11
N GLY A 29 -9.04 7.11 -7.30
CA GLY A 29 -9.79 7.18 -8.56
C GLY A 29 -10.19 8.59 -8.99
N GLN A 30 -9.50 9.63 -8.52
CA GLN A 30 -9.78 11.03 -8.87
C GLN A 30 -8.88 11.53 -10.02
N THR A 31 -8.40 10.62 -10.89
CA THR A 31 -7.73 10.97 -12.14
C THR A 31 -8.72 10.89 -13.31
N ALA A 32 -8.40 11.56 -14.42
CA ALA A 32 -9.22 11.56 -15.62
C ALA A 32 -9.13 10.25 -16.44
N ALA A 33 -8.46 9.22 -15.93
CA ALA A 33 -8.16 8.00 -16.67
C ALA A 33 -9.25 6.94 -16.49
N GLU A 34 -9.32 6.03 -17.47
CA GLU A 34 -10.30 4.95 -17.52
C GLU A 34 -10.06 3.86 -16.47
N SER A 35 -8.81 3.69 -15.99
CA SER A 35 -8.42 2.64 -15.03
C SER A 35 -7.45 3.16 -13.97
N PRO A 36 -7.95 3.49 -12.75
CA PRO A 36 -7.10 3.91 -11.64
C PRO A 36 -6.04 2.87 -11.22
N ALA A 37 -6.31 1.58 -11.45
CA ALA A 37 -5.39 0.50 -11.11
C ALA A 37 -4.16 0.48 -12.04
N ASP A 38 -4.37 0.64 -13.35
CA ASP A 38 -3.29 0.64 -14.34
C ASP A 38 -2.43 1.91 -14.21
N ASP A 39 -3.08 3.06 -14.01
CA ASP A 39 -2.39 4.32 -13.70
C ASP A 39 -1.52 4.18 -12.44
N MET A 40 -2.07 3.57 -11.39
CA MET A 40 -1.33 3.36 -10.16
C MET A 40 -0.11 2.48 -10.38
N GLU A 41 -0.26 1.37 -11.12
CA GLU A 41 0.85 0.48 -11.43
C GLU A 41 1.96 1.20 -12.20
N LEU A 42 1.58 2.02 -13.19
CA LEU A 42 2.51 2.84 -13.94
C LEU A 42 3.24 3.86 -13.05
N MET A 43 2.51 4.58 -12.19
CA MET A 43 3.08 5.55 -11.25
C MET A 43 4.04 4.89 -10.26
N LEU A 44 3.67 3.73 -9.70
CA LEU A 44 4.53 2.96 -8.82
C LEU A 44 5.79 2.46 -9.54
N GLY A 45 5.65 2.05 -10.80
CA GLY A 45 6.77 1.73 -11.68
C GLY A 45 7.76 2.88 -11.79
N TYR A 46 7.30 4.10 -12.10
CA TYR A 46 8.17 5.28 -12.14
C TYR A 46 8.75 5.66 -10.78
N MET A 47 7.97 5.56 -9.69
CA MET A 47 8.46 5.80 -8.32
C MET A 47 9.65 4.89 -7.95
N GLN A 48 9.63 3.63 -8.39
CA GLN A 48 10.72 2.69 -8.13
C GLN A 48 12.01 3.06 -8.87
N GLN A 49 11.92 3.78 -9.99
CA GLN A 49 13.08 4.23 -10.78
C GLN A 49 13.71 5.53 -10.25
N LEU A 50 13.04 6.25 -9.34
CA LEU A 50 13.56 7.49 -8.78
C LEU A 50 14.76 7.25 -7.84
N PRO A 51 15.80 8.10 -7.90
CA PRO A 51 16.84 8.14 -6.89
C PRO A 51 16.25 8.39 -5.48
N PRO A 52 16.80 7.80 -4.41
CA PRO A 52 16.27 7.97 -3.05
C PRO A 52 16.10 9.43 -2.61
N ALA A 53 17.00 10.31 -3.06
CA ALA A 53 16.94 11.75 -2.75
C ALA A 53 15.68 12.46 -3.28
N LEU A 54 15.05 11.94 -4.34
CA LEU A 54 13.79 12.44 -4.88
C LEU A 54 12.60 11.59 -4.42
N ARG A 55 12.80 10.27 -4.36
CA ARG A 55 11.76 9.31 -4.01
C ARG A 55 11.30 9.42 -2.55
N ASP A 56 12.23 9.50 -1.60
CA ASP A 56 11.90 9.42 -0.18
C ASP A 56 11.09 10.63 0.30
N PRO A 57 11.38 11.89 -0.09
CA PRO A 57 10.50 13.01 0.24
C PRO A 57 9.05 12.82 -0.23
N ILE A 58 8.84 12.27 -1.43
CA ILE A 58 7.50 12.00 -1.97
C ILE A 58 6.78 10.96 -1.11
N TRP A 59 7.42 9.82 -0.80
CA TRP A 59 6.80 8.79 0.03
C TRP A 59 6.54 9.25 1.46
N PHE A 60 7.46 10.01 2.04
CA PHE A 60 7.34 10.54 3.39
C PHE A 60 6.21 11.57 3.47
N GLU A 61 6.11 12.47 2.48
CA GLU A 61 5.01 13.43 2.39
C GLU A 61 3.67 12.73 2.18
N MET A 62 3.60 11.79 1.24
CA MET A 62 2.39 11.02 0.92
C MET A 62 1.86 10.35 2.20
N THR A 63 2.74 9.63 2.89
CA THR A 63 2.35 8.88 4.08
C THR A 63 1.95 9.81 5.23
N ALA A 64 2.68 10.90 5.45
CA ALA A 64 2.38 11.85 6.52
C ALA A 64 1.01 12.54 6.34
N LYS A 65 0.64 12.84 5.10
CA LYS A 65 -0.56 13.63 4.77
C LYS A 65 -1.80 12.81 4.44
N TYR A 66 -1.64 11.65 3.80
CA TYR A 66 -2.77 10.94 3.16
C TYR A 66 -3.03 9.53 3.69
N SER A 67 -2.23 8.99 4.62
CA SER A 67 -2.48 7.64 5.14
C SER A 67 -3.88 7.45 5.74
N PRO A 68 -4.44 8.40 6.53
CA PRO A 68 -5.81 8.26 7.04
C PRO A 68 -6.86 8.17 5.93
N GLN A 69 -6.77 9.02 4.91
CA GLN A 69 -7.70 9.06 3.78
C GLN A 69 -7.59 7.79 2.93
N LEU A 70 -6.36 7.34 2.64
CA LEU A 70 -6.12 6.10 1.90
C LEU A 70 -6.64 4.88 2.65
N ALA A 71 -6.48 4.83 3.97
CA ALA A 71 -7.04 3.75 4.79
C ALA A 71 -8.57 3.77 4.78
N GLU A 72 -9.20 4.94 4.83
CA GLU A 72 -10.65 5.05 4.76
C GLU A 72 -11.20 4.63 3.40
N TYR A 73 -10.60 5.12 2.31
CA TYR A 73 -10.94 4.68 0.97
C TYR A 73 -10.74 3.16 0.82
N TRP A 74 -9.61 2.66 1.34
CA TRP A 74 -9.33 1.24 1.32
C TRP A 74 -10.42 0.45 2.02
N ARG A 75 -10.89 0.86 3.21
CA ARG A 75 -11.99 0.17 3.94
C ARG A 75 -13.24 -0.01 3.08
N THR A 76 -13.59 0.99 2.27
CA THR A 76 -14.80 0.96 1.43
C THR A 76 -14.62 0.27 0.07
N ASP A 77 -13.39 0.16 -0.43
CA ASP A 77 -13.11 -0.41 -1.75
C ASP A 77 -13.00 -1.94 -1.69
N GLU A 78 -14.00 -2.67 -2.16
CA GLU A 78 -14.04 -4.14 -2.15
C GLU A 78 -13.48 -4.79 -3.45
N SER A 79 -12.80 -4.05 -4.32
CA SER A 79 -12.34 -4.53 -5.64
C SER A 79 -11.28 -5.64 -5.59
N GLY A 80 -10.67 -5.91 -4.43
CA GLY A 80 -9.68 -6.97 -4.29
C GLY A 80 -8.90 -6.93 -2.98
N PRO A 81 -7.90 -7.83 -2.83
CA PRO A 81 -7.02 -7.84 -1.67
C PRO A 81 -6.04 -6.65 -1.68
N MET A 82 -5.64 -6.18 -2.86
CA MET A 82 -4.68 -5.09 -3.05
C MET A 82 -5.24 -4.01 -3.99
N PRO A 83 -6.29 -3.28 -3.59
CA PRO A 83 -6.77 -2.12 -4.36
C PRO A 83 -5.71 -1.02 -4.41
N PRO A 84 -5.85 -0.01 -5.30
CA PRO A 84 -4.83 1.04 -5.48
C PRO A 84 -4.39 1.71 -4.17
N ALA A 85 -5.32 2.03 -3.27
CA ALA A 85 -4.98 2.60 -1.96
C ALA A 85 -4.11 1.69 -1.09
N ALA A 86 -4.39 0.38 -1.07
CA ALA A 86 -3.58 -0.60 -0.35
C ALA A 86 -2.18 -0.74 -0.96
N ARG A 87 -2.06 -0.72 -2.30
CA ARG A 87 -0.76 -0.77 -3.00
C ARG A 87 0.12 0.45 -2.68
N VAL A 88 -0.48 1.65 -2.61
CA VAL A 88 0.22 2.87 -2.21
C VAL A 88 0.71 2.78 -0.76
N LEU A 89 -0.15 2.35 0.17
CA LEU A 89 0.23 2.14 1.57
C LEU A 89 1.33 1.09 1.72
N ASN A 90 1.25 -0.01 0.98
CA ASN A 90 2.28 -1.05 0.94
C ASN A 90 3.62 -0.50 0.45
N SER A 91 3.61 0.26 -0.65
CA SER A 91 4.82 0.87 -1.23
C SER A 91 5.50 1.85 -0.29
N ALA A 92 4.76 2.48 0.62
CA ALA A 92 5.28 3.41 1.62
C ALA A 92 5.42 2.80 3.03
N SER A 93 5.26 1.48 3.16
CA SER A 93 5.25 0.80 4.46
C SER A 93 6.59 0.86 5.20
N TYR A 94 7.68 1.13 4.48
CA TYR A 94 9.01 1.34 5.04
C TYR A 94 9.18 2.68 5.76
N THR A 95 8.25 3.63 5.58
CA THR A 95 8.38 4.96 6.16
C THR A 95 8.02 4.97 7.65
N PRO A 96 8.70 5.79 8.48
CA PRO A 96 8.33 5.97 9.89
C PRO A 96 6.89 6.45 10.09
N TYR A 97 6.35 7.20 9.12
CA TYR A 97 4.98 7.71 9.16
C TYR A 97 3.97 6.59 9.09
N PHE A 98 4.18 5.58 8.23
CA PHE A 98 3.26 4.47 8.09
C PHE A 98 3.21 3.65 9.38
N VAL A 99 4.37 3.34 9.94
CA VAL A 99 4.47 2.59 11.20
C VAL A 99 3.82 3.36 12.35
N ARG A 100 3.98 4.70 12.41
CA ARG A 100 3.28 5.52 13.40
C ARG A 100 1.77 5.51 13.16
N PHE A 101 1.34 5.68 11.91
CA PHE A 101 -0.07 5.69 11.52
C PHE A 101 -0.79 4.41 11.97
N LEU A 102 -0.18 3.23 11.77
CA LEU A 102 -0.74 1.95 12.22
C LEU A 102 -0.95 1.83 13.73
N ARG A 103 -0.29 2.68 14.54
CA ARG A 103 -0.44 2.77 16.00
C ARG A 103 -1.47 3.82 16.45
N THR A 104 -2.14 4.49 15.51
CA THR A 104 -3.21 5.48 15.79
C THR A 104 -4.59 4.85 15.61
N PRO A 105 -5.65 5.43 16.20
CA PRO A 105 -7.02 4.97 15.97
C PRO A 105 -7.39 4.95 14.47
N ALA A 106 -6.94 5.94 13.70
CA ALA A 106 -7.23 6.03 12.26
C ALA A 106 -6.61 4.88 11.44
N GLY A 107 -5.50 4.32 11.91
CA GLY A 107 -4.83 3.17 11.28
C GLY A 107 -5.27 1.81 11.84
N ALA A 108 -6.06 1.77 12.91
CA ALA A 108 -6.47 0.53 13.57
C ALA A 108 -7.31 -0.37 12.64
N GLY A 109 -7.22 -1.69 12.87
CA GLY A 109 -8.01 -2.71 12.17
C GLY A 109 -7.55 -3.06 10.75
N LEU A 110 -6.50 -2.43 10.21
CA LEU A 110 -6.03 -2.71 8.84
C LEU A 110 -5.47 -4.13 8.69
N ALA A 111 -4.84 -4.70 9.71
CA ALA A 111 -4.41 -6.10 9.70
C ALA A 111 -5.58 -7.08 9.59
N ALA A 112 -6.66 -6.83 10.34
CA ALA A 112 -7.89 -7.62 10.28
C ALA A 112 -8.60 -7.47 8.93
N LEU A 113 -8.77 -6.23 8.47
CA LEU A 113 -9.33 -5.92 7.16
C LEU A 113 -8.58 -6.66 6.04
N HIS A 114 -7.25 -6.56 6.02
CA HIS A 114 -6.47 -7.20 4.97
C HIS A 114 -6.54 -8.72 5.07
N THR A 115 -6.48 -9.30 6.28
CA THR A 115 -6.66 -10.75 6.47
C THR A 115 -7.98 -11.23 5.86
N LYS A 116 -9.09 -10.56 6.18
CA LYS A 116 -10.42 -10.85 5.63
C LYS A 116 -10.40 -10.84 4.10
N ARG A 117 -9.81 -9.80 3.49
CA ARG A 117 -9.77 -9.69 2.03
C ARG A 117 -8.91 -10.76 1.38
N VAL A 118 -7.73 -11.04 1.93
CA VAL A 118 -6.90 -12.13 1.39
C VAL A 118 -7.65 -13.46 1.47
N ALA A 119 -8.41 -13.70 2.55
CA ALA A 119 -9.25 -14.89 2.67
C ALA A 119 -10.35 -14.92 1.59
N GLN A 120 -11.09 -13.82 1.42
CA GLN A 120 -12.18 -13.70 0.43
C GLN A 120 -11.71 -13.91 -1.01
N PHE A 121 -10.55 -13.37 -1.38
CA PHE A 121 -9.99 -13.45 -2.73
C PHE A 121 -8.97 -14.60 -2.91
N ALA A 122 -8.85 -15.51 -1.94
CA ALA A 122 -7.82 -16.54 -1.97
C ALA A 122 -7.96 -17.52 -3.14
N ASP A 123 -9.19 -17.83 -3.56
CA ASP A 123 -9.44 -18.73 -4.68
C ASP A 123 -9.01 -18.11 -6.01
N ASP A 124 -9.29 -16.84 -6.23
CA ASP A 124 -8.84 -16.12 -7.43
C ASP A 124 -7.32 -16.03 -7.49
N LEU A 125 -6.68 -15.65 -6.38
CA LEU A 125 -5.22 -15.64 -6.26
C LEU A 125 -4.60 -17.02 -6.55
N THR A 126 -5.25 -18.08 -6.08
CA THR A 126 -4.80 -19.47 -6.33
C THR A 126 -4.97 -19.86 -7.79
N LYS A 127 -6.11 -19.52 -8.40
CA LYS A 127 -6.44 -19.83 -9.79
C LYS A 127 -5.49 -19.15 -10.76
N GLU A 128 -5.20 -17.86 -10.54
CA GLU A 128 -4.22 -17.12 -11.33
C GLU A 128 -2.80 -17.70 -11.18
N ALA A 129 -2.49 -18.24 -9.99
CA ALA A 129 -1.19 -18.80 -9.65
C ALA A 129 -0.02 -17.83 -9.98
N ASN A 130 -0.25 -16.52 -9.79
CA ASN A 130 0.74 -15.49 -9.99
C ASN A 130 1.58 -15.31 -8.71
N PRO A 131 2.88 -15.67 -8.70
CA PRO A 131 3.72 -15.58 -7.52
C PRO A 131 3.89 -14.14 -7.03
N ASP A 132 3.95 -13.16 -7.93
CA ASP A 132 4.24 -11.78 -7.55
C ASP A 132 3.05 -11.14 -6.82
N ARG A 133 1.82 -11.42 -7.27
CA ARG A 133 0.60 -10.97 -6.58
C ARG A 133 0.45 -11.59 -5.19
N VAL A 134 0.72 -12.89 -5.05
CA VAL A 134 0.66 -13.57 -3.74
C VAL A 134 1.76 -13.05 -2.82
N ALA A 135 2.97 -12.85 -3.35
CA ALA A 135 4.09 -12.28 -2.60
C ALA A 135 3.79 -10.87 -2.08
N GLU A 136 3.32 -9.98 -2.95
CA GLU A 136 2.95 -8.61 -2.58
C GLU A 136 1.87 -8.60 -1.49
N THR A 137 0.79 -9.34 -1.72
CA THR A 137 -0.38 -9.42 -0.82
C THR A 137 0.04 -9.92 0.57
N ASN A 138 0.80 -11.02 0.64
CA ASN A 138 1.21 -11.62 1.90
C ASN A 138 2.33 -10.85 2.59
N GLN A 139 3.23 -10.20 1.84
CA GLN A 139 4.28 -9.36 2.43
C GLN A 139 3.67 -8.12 3.11
N PHE A 140 2.65 -7.51 2.49
CA PHE A 140 1.92 -6.41 3.11
C PHE A 140 1.16 -6.87 4.36
N LEU A 141 0.47 -8.02 4.27
CA LEU A 141 -0.22 -8.61 5.42
C LEU A 141 0.72 -8.92 6.58
N ALA A 142 1.88 -9.52 6.30
CA ALA A 142 2.88 -9.77 7.32
C ALA A 142 3.34 -8.47 8.00
N THR A 143 3.49 -7.38 7.25
CA THR A 143 3.87 -6.06 7.79
C THR A 143 2.77 -5.50 8.72
N LEU A 144 1.50 -5.60 8.32
CA LEU A 144 0.37 -5.14 9.14
C LEU A 144 0.26 -5.96 10.44
N LEU A 145 0.29 -7.29 10.34
CA LEU A 145 0.24 -8.21 11.49
C LEU A 145 1.45 -8.01 12.43
N LEU A 146 2.63 -7.73 11.87
CA LEU A 146 3.82 -7.43 12.67
C LEU A 146 3.67 -6.19 13.54
N VAL A 147 2.95 -5.16 13.07
CA VAL A 147 2.80 -3.90 13.80
C VAL A 147 1.57 -3.94 14.71
N GLN A 148 0.42 -4.40 14.21
CA GLN A 148 -0.87 -4.37 14.92
C GLN A 148 -1.15 -5.62 15.74
N GLY A 149 -0.47 -6.74 15.46
CA GLY A 149 -0.79 -8.03 16.07
C GLY A 149 -1.96 -8.72 15.38
N THR A 150 -2.53 -9.71 16.06
CA THR A 150 -3.53 -10.66 15.51
C THR A 150 -4.83 -10.68 16.32
N ASP A 151 -4.93 -9.83 17.34
CA ASP A 151 -5.99 -9.90 18.35
C ASP A 151 -7.35 -9.53 17.76
N ASP A 152 -7.39 -8.55 16.85
CA ASP A 152 -8.61 -8.09 16.15
C ASP A 152 -8.95 -8.91 14.89
N VAL A 153 -8.14 -9.92 14.55
CA VAL A 153 -8.35 -10.73 13.35
C VAL A 153 -9.36 -11.85 13.66
N ASP A 154 -10.49 -11.83 12.94
CA ASP A 154 -11.58 -12.79 13.10
C ASP A 154 -11.12 -14.25 12.91
N ALA A 155 -11.66 -15.15 13.74
CA ALA A 155 -11.28 -16.56 13.71
C ALA A 155 -11.71 -17.25 12.39
N ALA A 156 -12.88 -16.90 11.84
CA ALA A 156 -13.37 -17.47 10.59
C ALA A 156 -12.47 -17.05 9.41
N ASP A 157 -12.00 -15.79 9.38
CA ASP A 157 -11.07 -15.32 8.36
C ASP A 157 -9.71 -16.02 8.46
N LYS A 158 -9.20 -16.26 9.69
CA LYS A 158 -7.99 -17.07 9.92
C LYS A 158 -8.16 -18.50 9.42
N ASP A 159 -9.26 -19.14 9.78
CA ASP A 159 -9.55 -20.53 9.44
C ASP A 159 -9.72 -20.71 7.92
N ALA A 160 -10.30 -19.72 7.24
CA ALA A 160 -10.41 -19.70 5.78
C ALA A 160 -9.05 -19.50 5.10
N LEU A 161 -8.20 -18.61 5.63
CA LEU A 161 -6.94 -18.23 4.99
C LEU A 161 -5.80 -19.23 5.22
N LEU A 162 -5.69 -19.81 6.42
CA LEU A 162 -4.57 -20.70 6.78
C LEU A 162 -4.37 -21.89 5.83
N PRO A 163 -5.41 -22.63 5.40
CA PRO A 163 -5.27 -23.68 4.40
C PRO A 163 -4.70 -23.16 3.07
N LYS A 164 -5.13 -21.97 2.63
CA LYS A 164 -4.69 -21.35 1.37
C LYS A 164 -3.21 -20.95 1.43
N LEU A 165 -2.77 -20.36 2.55
CA LEU A 165 -1.36 -20.05 2.77
C LEU A 165 -0.49 -21.30 2.75
N LYS A 166 -0.95 -22.42 3.35
CA LYS A 166 -0.23 -23.71 3.32
C LYS A 166 -0.14 -24.27 1.90
N THR A 167 -1.22 -24.14 1.12
CA THR A 167 -1.21 -24.47 -0.31
C THR A 167 -0.18 -23.61 -1.06
N TRP A 168 -0.24 -22.29 -0.95
CA TRP A 168 0.71 -21.39 -1.64
C TRP A 168 2.17 -21.66 -1.24
N ARG A 169 2.45 -21.89 0.04
CA ARG A 169 3.79 -22.28 0.52
C ARG A 169 4.30 -23.57 -0.13
N SER A 170 3.42 -24.53 -0.41
CA SER A 170 3.79 -25.84 -0.95
C SER A 170 3.70 -25.95 -2.48
N MET A 171 3.03 -25.00 -3.14
CA MET A 171 2.90 -24.95 -4.59
C MET A 171 4.27 -24.91 -5.27
N SER A 172 4.47 -25.82 -6.23
CA SER A 172 5.73 -25.94 -6.98
C SER A 172 6.13 -24.63 -7.67
N LYS A 173 5.16 -23.88 -8.20
CA LYS A 173 5.37 -22.57 -8.84
C LYS A 173 5.94 -21.51 -7.88
N PHE A 174 5.67 -21.63 -6.58
CA PHE A 174 6.04 -20.62 -5.56
C PHE A 174 7.26 -21.02 -4.75
N ARG A 175 7.69 -22.29 -4.83
CA ARG A 175 8.85 -22.81 -4.09
C ARG A 175 10.11 -22.02 -4.43
N GLY A 176 10.82 -21.57 -3.40
CA GLY A 176 12.05 -20.76 -3.54
C GLY A 176 11.80 -19.33 -4.03
N ARG A 177 10.55 -18.85 -3.99
CA ARG A 177 10.17 -17.47 -4.32
C ARG A 177 9.59 -16.76 -3.10
N LEU A 178 9.56 -15.43 -3.19
CA LEU A 178 9.00 -14.56 -2.15
C LEU A 178 7.54 -14.92 -1.80
N ALA A 179 6.75 -15.43 -2.75
CA ALA A 179 5.38 -15.87 -2.50
C ALA A 179 5.30 -16.94 -1.41
N SER A 180 6.17 -17.95 -1.46
CA SER A 180 6.23 -19.01 -0.47
C SER A 180 6.72 -18.50 0.88
N GLU A 181 7.77 -17.67 0.88
CA GLU A 181 8.33 -17.09 2.10
C GLU A 181 7.36 -16.15 2.81
N ALA A 182 6.69 -15.27 2.05
CA ALA A 182 5.68 -14.36 2.59
C ALA A 182 4.48 -15.14 3.13
N SER A 183 4.06 -16.23 2.46
CA SER A 183 3.01 -17.11 2.97
C SER A 183 3.41 -17.75 4.31
N ASP A 184 4.64 -18.23 4.43
CA ASP A 184 5.16 -18.83 5.66
C ASP A 184 5.21 -17.82 6.82
N ARG A 185 5.66 -16.58 6.56
CA ARG A 185 5.65 -15.49 7.55
C ARG A 185 4.24 -15.19 8.05
N VAL A 186 3.24 -15.13 7.16
CA VAL A 186 1.84 -14.90 7.55
C VAL A 186 1.31 -16.07 8.38
N ILE A 187 1.63 -17.33 8.03
CA ILE A 187 1.28 -18.50 8.85
C ILE A 187 1.83 -18.34 10.26
N SER A 188 3.15 -18.12 10.39
CA SER A 188 3.82 -17.97 11.69
C SER A 188 3.20 -16.87 12.55
N LEU A 189 2.83 -15.74 11.95
CA LEU A 189 2.18 -14.64 12.67
C LEU A 189 0.76 -15.03 13.12
N LEU A 190 -0.07 -15.57 12.23
CA LEU A 190 -1.46 -15.92 12.54
C LEU A 190 -1.60 -17.07 13.55
N THR A 191 -0.63 -18.00 13.58
CA THR A 191 -0.60 -19.11 14.56
C THR A 191 0.17 -18.77 15.83
N ASN A 192 0.65 -17.53 15.97
CA ASN A 192 1.52 -17.08 17.06
C ASN A 192 2.78 -17.96 17.25
N ASP A 193 3.24 -18.58 16.17
CA ASP A 193 4.50 -19.33 16.12
C ASP A 193 5.62 -18.34 15.78
N ARG A 194 5.92 -17.46 16.74
CA ARG A 194 6.78 -16.31 16.52
C ARG A 194 8.23 -16.76 16.27
N VAL A 195 8.66 -16.64 15.03
CA VAL A 195 10.06 -16.86 14.66
C VAL A 195 10.92 -15.63 15.05
N PRO A 196 12.15 -15.82 15.59
CA PRO A 196 13.04 -14.73 15.99
C PRO A 196 13.29 -13.67 14.89
N GLU A 197 13.33 -14.11 13.63
CA GLU A 197 13.53 -13.26 12.45
C GLU A 197 12.45 -12.18 12.35
N MET A 198 11.19 -12.51 12.69
CA MET A 198 10.08 -11.57 12.64
C MET A 198 10.14 -10.53 13.77
N GLN A 199 10.74 -10.87 14.91
CA GLN A 199 11.02 -9.89 15.97
C GLN A 199 12.10 -8.89 15.54
N MET A 200 13.11 -9.34 14.77
CA MET A 200 14.12 -8.46 14.20
C MET A 200 13.49 -7.47 13.20
N VAL A 201 12.62 -7.96 12.30
CA VAL A 201 11.88 -7.11 11.36
C VAL A 201 10.99 -6.11 12.09
N ARG A 202 10.26 -6.55 13.13
CA ARG A 202 9.44 -5.66 13.97
C ARG A 202 10.29 -4.56 14.61
N THR A 203 11.44 -4.92 15.18
CA THR A 203 12.39 -3.98 15.78
C THR A 203 12.87 -2.97 14.75
N MET A 204 13.23 -3.43 13.54
CA MET A 204 13.68 -2.55 12.46
C MET A 204 12.60 -1.54 12.04
N LEU A 205 11.34 -1.97 11.91
CA LEU A 205 10.23 -1.10 11.55
C LEU A 205 9.96 -0.06 12.65
N LEU A 206 9.97 -0.49 13.91
CA LEU A 206 9.67 0.35 15.07
C LEU A 206 10.82 1.26 15.49
N ARG A 207 12.05 0.97 15.07
CA ARG A 207 13.26 1.71 15.43
C ARG A 207 13.12 3.23 15.31
N SER A 208 12.54 3.69 14.20
CA SER A 208 12.36 5.13 13.93
C SER A 208 11.40 5.84 14.90
N LEU A 209 10.59 5.07 15.61
CA LEU A 209 9.63 5.53 16.61
C LEU A 209 10.14 5.30 18.03
N ASP A 210 10.77 4.17 18.29
CA ASP A 210 11.07 3.74 19.65
C ASP A 210 12.53 4.04 20.04
N GLU A 211 13.39 4.48 19.11
CA GLU A 211 14.77 4.92 19.39
C GLU A 211 15.00 6.40 19.07
N CYS A 212 16.03 6.98 19.70
CA CYS A 212 16.50 8.32 19.37
C CYS A 212 16.97 8.40 17.91
N GLY A 213 16.45 9.37 17.15
CA GLY A 213 16.80 9.58 15.75
C GLY A 213 18.18 10.21 15.49
N ALA A 214 19.01 10.40 16.52
CA ALA A 214 20.36 10.91 16.36
C ALA A 214 21.34 9.78 15.98
N PRO A 215 22.29 10.00 15.05
CA PRO A 215 23.24 8.98 14.65
C PRO A 215 24.03 8.43 15.85
N GLY A 216 24.02 7.10 16.02
CA GLY A 216 24.77 6.41 17.07
C GLY A 216 24.11 6.41 18.46
N CYS A 217 22.99 7.09 18.65
CA CYS A 217 22.25 7.02 19.91
C CYS A 217 21.35 5.77 19.93
N GLN A 218 21.32 5.07 21.07
CA GLN A 218 20.49 3.87 21.29
C GLN A 218 19.49 4.05 22.45
N VAL A 219 19.24 5.29 22.86
CA VAL A 219 18.24 5.58 23.91
C VAL A 219 16.85 5.27 23.37
N ILE A 220 16.08 4.50 24.13
CA ILE A 220 14.73 4.02 23.74
C ILE A 220 13.59 4.57 24.60
N SER A 221 13.90 5.31 25.65
CA SER A 221 12.94 5.82 26.63
C SER A 221 13.10 7.32 26.83
N GLY A 222 12.04 7.98 27.32
CA GLY A 222 12.05 9.43 27.57
C GLY A 222 12.23 10.29 26.31
N LEU A 223 11.89 9.76 25.13
CA LEU A 223 12.09 10.47 23.86
C LEU A 223 11.11 11.64 23.71
N GLN A 224 11.64 12.81 23.41
CA GLN A 224 10.92 14.01 22.99
C GLN A 224 10.61 13.91 21.50
N ARG A 225 9.31 13.90 21.14
CA ARG A 225 8.87 13.86 19.74
C ARG A 225 9.15 15.17 19.05
N CYS A 226 9.56 15.11 17.78
CA CYS A 226 9.69 16.30 16.93
C CYS A 226 8.36 17.08 16.90
N GLY A 227 8.37 18.36 17.27
CA GLY A 227 7.15 19.17 17.39
C GLY A 227 6.36 19.33 16.07
N ARG A 228 7.03 19.21 14.91
CA ARG A 228 6.38 19.31 13.60
C ARG A 228 5.75 18.00 13.15
N CYS A 229 6.54 16.94 13.02
CA CYS A 229 6.06 15.67 12.45
C CYS A 229 5.48 14.71 13.49
N LYS A 230 5.80 14.90 14.78
CA LYS A 230 5.45 14.03 15.91
C LYS A 230 5.84 12.55 15.74
N THR A 231 6.65 12.22 14.74
CA THR A 231 7.05 10.85 14.39
C THR A 231 8.39 10.48 15.03
N THR A 232 9.49 11.12 14.62
CA THR A 232 10.82 10.84 15.16
C THR A 232 10.96 11.36 16.60
N GLY A 233 11.56 10.56 17.47
CA GLY A 233 11.89 10.93 18.86
C GLY A 233 13.37 11.23 19.07
N TYR A 234 13.70 12.09 20.04
CA TYR A 234 15.07 12.42 20.46
C TYR A 234 15.17 12.44 21.98
N CYS A 235 16.27 11.99 22.58
CA CYS A 235 16.42 12.06 24.04
C CYS A 235 16.56 13.49 24.56
N ASP A 236 17.07 14.42 23.72
CA ASP A 236 17.21 15.83 24.05
C ASP A 236 17.26 16.70 22.78
N GLN A 237 17.28 18.03 22.98
CA GLN A 237 17.32 19.02 21.91
C GLN A 237 18.66 19.03 21.15
N ALA A 238 19.78 18.64 21.78
CA ALA A 238 21.08 18.61 21.11
C ALA A 238 21.11 17.53 20.02
N HIS A 239 20.57 16.35 20.33
CA HIS A 239 20.38 15.25 19.38
C HIS A 239 19.44 15.61 18.23
N GLN A 240 18.35 16.34 18.50
CA GLN A 240 17.47 16.86 17.46
C GLN A 240 18.22 17.83 16.52
N LYS A 241 18.98 18.78 17.07
CA LYS A 241 19.78 19.75 16.29
C LYS A 241 20.83 19.03 15.43
N ALA A 242 21.52 18.03 15.98
CA ALA A 242 22.52 17.23 15.28
C ALA A 242 21.92 16.46 14.09
N ALA A 243 20.70 15.91 14.25
CA ALA A 243 20.00 15.18 13.21
C ALA A 243 19.26 16.08 12.18
N TRP A 244 19.10 17.38 12.47
CA TRP A 244 18.19 18.27 11.75
C TRP A 244 18.50 18.38 10.25
N SER A 245 19.77 18.40 9.85
CA SER A 245 20.18 18.54 8.44
C SER A 245 19.62 17.42 7.55
N LYS A 246 19.54 16.19 8.08
CA LYS A 246 18.94 15.03 7.44
C LYS A 246 17.43 14.99 7.65
N HIS A 247 16.98 15.18 8.88
CA HIS A 247 15.57 15.07 9.25
C HIS A 247 14.69 16.09 8.52
N LYS A 248 15.13 17.35 8.36
CA LYS A 248 14.32 18.43 7.79
C LYS A 248 13.77 18.14 6.39
N LYS A 249 14.50 17.35 5.59
CA LYS A 249 14.11 16.97 4.22
C LYS A 249 12.95 15.96 4.18
N LEU A 250 12.73 15.27 5.31
CA LEU A 250 11.78 14.18 5.47
C LEU A 250 10.76 14.49 6.60
N CYS A 251 10.76 15.72 7.10
CA CYS A 251 9.94 16.17 8.22
C CYS A 251 8.67 16.85 7.69
N PHE A 252 7.58 16.10 7.69
CA PHE A 252 6.25 16.53 7.25
C PHE A 252 5.29 16.49 8.43
N GLU A 253 4.40 17.47 8.50
CA GLU A 253 3.33 17.48 9.48
C GLU A 253 2.32 16.37 9.19
N THR A 254 1.78 15.78 10.25
CA THR A 254 0.83 14.65 10.17
C THR A 254 -0.54 15.07 10.66
N ASN A 255 -1.58 14.52 10.03
CA ASN A 255 -2.98 14.70 10.41
C ASN A 255 -3.60 13.47 11.11
N PHE A 256 -2.78 12.53 11.61
CA PHE A 256 -3.27 11.25 12.15
C PHE A 256 -4.17 11.38 13.39
N ASP A 257 -4.04 12.48 14.13
CA ASP A 257 -4.81 12.75 15.34
C ASP A 257 -6.14 13.46 15.05
N ALA A 258 -6.39 13.86 13.79
CA ALA A 258 -7.64 14.53 13.40
C ALA A 258 -8.76 13.48 13.29
N ILE A 259 -9.68 13.50 14.25
CA ILE A 259 -10.83 12.57 14.33
C ILE A 259 -11.76 12.71 13.11
N ASN A 260 -11.78 13.90 12.48
CA ASN A 260 -12.55 14.16 11.27
C ASN A 260 -11.65 14.08 10.05
N VAL A 261 -11.45 12.87 9.52
CA VAL A 261 -11.05 12.72 8.12
C VAL A 261 -12.24 13.25 7.30
N PRO A 262 -12.08 14.32 6.50
CA PRO A 262 -13.16 14.78 5.65
C PRO A 262 -13.62 13.60 4.80
N ALA A 263 -14.93 13.32 4.81
CA ALA A 263 -15.48 12.33 3.89
C ALA A 263 -14.97 12.68 2.50
N ILE A 264 -14.38 11.71 1.80
CA ILE A 264 -14.05 11.89 0.39
C ILE A 264 -15.39 12.19 -0.25
N GLU A 265 -15.59 13.44 -0.69
CA GLU A 265 -16.76 13.79 -1.48
C GLU A 265 -16.72 12.83 -2.65
N ALA A 266 -17.68 11.89 -2.67
CA ALA A 266 -17.79 10.93 -3.74
C ALA A 266 -17.83 11.76 -5.03
N GLY A 267 -16.73 11.72 -5.79
CA GLY A 267 -16.69 12.38 -7.09
C GLY A 267 -17.89 11.88 -7.89
N PRO A 268 -18.45 12.70 -8.80
CA PRO A 268 -19.62 12.32 -9.57
C PRO A 268 -19.37 10.93 -10.14
N SER A 269 -20.07 9.93 -9.59
CA SER A 269 -19.95 8.55 -10.01
C SER A 269 -20.19 8.59 -11.50
N GLY A 270 -19.16 8.31 -12.30
CA GLY A 270 -19.27 8.29 -13.75
C GLY A 270 -20.45 7.38 -14.07
N GLN A 271 -21.58 7.99 -14.42
CA GLN A 271 -22.68 7.26 -15.00
C GLN A 271 -22.09 6.73 -16.29
N ALA A 272 -21.78 5.44 -16.30
CA ALA A 272 -21.42 4.72 -17.50
C ALA A 272 -22.54 5.03 -18.52
N GLU A 273 -22.23 5.87 -19.50
CA GLU A 273 -23.13 6.14 -20.61
C GLU A 273 -23.49 4.77 -21.20
N SER A 274 -24.79 4.46 -21.14
CA SER A 274 -25.34 3.23 -21.68
C SER A 274 -24.90 3.12 -23.13
N ALA A 275 -24.30 1.98 -23.46
CA ALA A 275 -23.97 1.59 -24.82
C ALA A 275 -25.13 1.93 -25.76
N VAL A 276 -24.86 2.81 -26.73
CA VAL A 276 -25.70 3.01 -27.90
C VAL A 276 -25.74 1.68 -28.63
N GLU A 277 -26.92 1.04 -28.65
CA GLU A 277 -27.16 -0.16 -29.46
C GLU A 277 -26.87 0.17 -30.93
N PRO A 278 -26.11 -0.67 -31.65
CA PRO A 278 -25.97 -0.50 -33.09
C PRO A 278 -27.30 -0.86 -33.77
N GLU A 279 -27.93 0.13 -34.40
CA GLU A 279 -29.04 -0.06 -35.34
C GLU A 279 -28.61 -1.04 -36.44
N LEU A 280 -29.09 -2.28 -36.35
CA LEU A 280 -28.89 -3.30 -37.37
C LEU A 280 -29.95 -3.09 -38.47
N SER A 281 -29.65 -2.25 -39.46
CA SER A 281 -30.47 -2.12 -40.66
C SER A 281 -30.27 -3.34 -41.56
N ILE A 282 -31.19 -4.29 -41.49
CA ILE A 282 -31.34 -5.38 -42.47
C ILE A 282 -32.11 -4.81 -43.66
N GLU A 283 -31.42 -4.45 -44.74
CA GLU A 283 -32.06 -4.29 -46.04
C GLU A 283 -32.22 -5.66 -46.68
N ALA A 284 -33.47 -6.10 -46.82
CA ALA A 284 -33.83 -7.27 -47.60
C ALA A 284 -33.78 -6.90 -49.09
N ASP A 285 -32.96 -7.60 -49.85
CA ASP A 285 -32.90 -7.54 -51.31
C ASP A 285 -33.90 -8.54 -51.91
N PRO A 286 -34.99 -8.10 -52.57
CA PRO A 286 -35.85 -9.00 -53.31
C PRO A 286 -35.47 -9.01 -54.80
N SER A 287 -35.56 -10.21 -55.38
CA SER A 287 -35.63 -10.51 -56.82
C SER A 287 -34.32 -10.55 -57.60
N ASN A 288 -33.95 -11.75 -58.05
CA ASN A 288 -34.17 -12.08 -59.46
C ASN A 288 -34.11 -13.60 -59.69
N ASP A 289 -35.29 -14.20 -59.82
CA ASP A 289 -35.52 -15.35 -60.68
C ASP A 289 -35.71 -14.83 -62.10
N ALA A 290 -34.86 -15.25 -63.04
CA ALA A 290 -35.25 -15.41 -64.46
C ALA A 290 -34.16 -16.16 -65.25
N ASP A 291 -34.59 -17.32 -65.76
CA ASP A 291 -34.36 -17.84 -67.10
C ASP A 291 -33.05 -18.56 -67.50
N LEU A 292 -33.29 -19.84 -67.85
CA LEU A 292 -32.66 -20.73 -68.85
C LEU A 292 -31.45 -21.59 -68.45
#